data_AF-A0A3D1TI06-F1
#
_entry.id   AF-A0A3D1TI06-F1
#
_cell.length_a   1.000
_cell.length_b   1.000
_cell.length_c   1.000
_cell.angle_alpha   90.00
_cell.angle_beta   90.00
_cell.angle_gamma   90.00
#
_symmetry.space_group_name_H-M   'P 1'
#
loop_
_entity.id
_entity.type
_entity.pdbx_description
1 polymer ?
#
loop_
_entity_poly.entity_id
_entity_poly.type
_entity_poly.pdbx_seq_one_letter_code
_entity_poly.pdbx_strand_id
1 'polypeptide(L)'
;MKFPKFWAKVLLNEESTDESLAESSVGCWGWSEVSMEDARNRARERVRAMAAALSRGQNVRLQRYEYGERPLREIVLQEWRGPEDAIRAAITRNGYGCEVLNTAGAMFVDVDLPQASAFSSFTRGIRSMFRKDSGPSPQEQLEAA
;
A
#
# COMPACT_ATOMS: atom_id res chain seq x y z
N MET A 1 -8.70 -9.88 0.31
CA MET A 1 -7.85 -8.77 0.84
C MET A 1 -8.77 -7.70 1.40
N LYS A 2 -8.34 -6.94 2.41
CA LYS A 2 -9.12 -5.82 2.98
C LYS A 2 -8.25 -4.57 2.93
N PHE A 3 -8.78 -3.50 2.34
CA PHE A 3 -8.12 -2.19 2.25
C PHE A 3 -9.01 -1.14 2.91
N PRO A 4 -8.96 -1.02 4.25
CA PRO A 4 -9.81 -0.08 4.97
C PRO A 4 -9.64 1.35 4.49
N LYS A 5 -10.76 2.01 4.24
CA LYS A 5 -10.80 3.42 3.85
C LYS A 5 -10.57 4.37 5.03
N PHE A 6 -11.06 3.98 6.21
CA PHE A 6 -11.02 4.82 7.40
C PHE A 6 -10.04 4.26 8.42
N TRP A 7 -9.19 5.15 8.94
CA TRP A 7 -8.18 4.83 9.93
C TRP A 7 -8.18 5.88 11.03
N ALA A 8 -8.17 5.42 12.27
CA ALA A 8 -8.08 6.29 13.43
C ALA A 8 -7.02 5.75 14.39
N LYS A 9 -6.27 6.65 15.03
CA LYS A 9 -5.39 6.32 16.15
C LYS A 9 -6.02 6.87 17.41
N VAL A 10 -6.01 6.09 18.47
CA VAL A 10 -6.36 6.54 19.82
C VAL A 10 -5.18 6.26 20.72
N LEU A 11 -4.82 7.25 21.53
CA LEU A 11 -3.76 7.12 22.52
C LEU A 11 -4.34 6.64 23.86
N LEU A 12 -3.52 5.96 24.64
CA LEU A 12 -3.90 5.40 25.93
C LEU A 12 -4.27 6.49 26.93
N ASN A 13 -3.53 7.60 26.94
CA ASN A 13 -3.79 8.74 27.83
C ASN A 13 -5.09 9.49 27.52
N GLU A 14 -5.67 9.36 26.31
CA GLU A 14 -6.99 9.94 25.99
C GLU A 14 -8.15 9.16 26.65
N GLU A 15 -7.94 7.89 26.99
CA GLU A 15 -8.99 6.98 27.49
C GLU A 15 -8.71 6.44 28.90
N SER A 16 -7.50 6.62 29.44
CA SER A 16 -7.10 6.13 30.76
C SER A 16 -7.19 7.22 31.82
N THR A 17 -7.78 6.88 32.97
CA THR A 17 -7.78 7.74 34.17
C THR A 17 -6.57 7.46 35.08
N ASP A 18 -5.76 6.46 34.75
CA ASP A 18 -4.55 6.10 35.50
C ASP A 18 -3.41 7.06 35.17
N GLU A 19 -3.01 7.90 36.13
CA GLU A 19 -1.93 8.88 36.00
C GLU A 19 -0.58 8.22 35.66
N SER A 20 -0.35 6.98 36.08
CA SER A 20 0.89 6.25 35.74
C SER A 20 0.98 5.89 34.25
N LEU A 21 -0.17 5.77 33.58
CA LEU A 21 -0.28 5.51 32.14
C LEU A 21 -0.43 6.80 31.33
N ALA A 22 -0.65 7.95 31.97
CA ALA A 22 -0.84 9.24 31.31
C ALA A 22 0.44 9.75 30.61
N GLU A 23 1.61 9.39 31.14
CA GLU A 23 2.92 9.70 30.52
C GLU A 23 3.24 8.77 29.33
N SER A 24 2.48 7.70 29.15
CA SER A 24 2.72 6.73 28.08
C SER A 24 2.08 7.18 26.75
N SER A 25 2.91 7.46 25.73
CA SER A 25 2.47 7.78 24.36
C SER A 25 1.99 6.56 23.54
N VAL A 26 1.64 5.48 24.24
CA VAL A 26 1.19 4.22 23.63
C VAL A 26 -0.21 4.40 23.06
N GLY A 27 -0.47 3.87 21.87
CA GLY A 27 -1.80 3.96 21.24
C GLY A 27 -2.06 2.85 20.24
N CYS A 28 -3.33 2.61 19.95
CA CYS A 28 -3.76 1.62 18.96
C CYS A 28 -4.36 2.31 17.73
N TRP A 29 -4.13 1.69 16.58
CA TRP A 29 -4.87 1.98 15.36
C TRP A 29 -6.14 1.12 15.32
N GLY A 30 -7.22 1.74 14.84
CA GLY A 30 -8.46 1.09 14.40
C GLY A 30 -8.72 1.42 12.94
N TRP A 31 -9.51 0.57 12.29
CA TRP A 31 -9.80 0.66 10.87
C TRP A 31 -11.24 0.26 10.56
N SER A 32 -11.84 0.86 9.54
CA SER A 32 -13.19 0.58 9.10
C SER A 32 -13.36 0.80 7.60
N GLU A 33 -14.32 0.09 7.01
CA GLU A 33 -14.83 0.33 5.65
C GLU A 33 -16.05 1.27 5.64
N VAL A 34 -16.64 1.53 6.82
CA VAL A 34 -17.94 2.19 6.96
C VAL A 34 -17.79 3.67 7.28
N SER A 35 -17.04 4.02 8.32
CA SER A 35 -16.87 5.42 8.73
C SER A 35 -15.62 5.66 9.58
N MET A 36 -15.23 6.94 9.68
CA MET A 36 -14.17 7.39 10.59
C MET A 36 -14.52 7.16 12.06
N GLU A 37 -15.80 7.29 12.41
CA GLU A 37 -16.28 7.05 13.77
C GLU A 37 -16.18 5.57 14.16
N ASP A 38 -16.55 4.65 13.26
CA ASP A 38 -16.39 3.21 13.48
C ASP A 38 -14.91 2.84 13.64
N ALA A 39 -14.02 3.41 12.81
CA ALA A 39 -12.58 3.23 12.97
C ALA A 39 -12.07 3.74 14.33
N ARG A 40 -12.59 4.88 14.81
CA ARG A 40 -12.23 5.44 16.13
C ARG A 40 -12.75 4.57 17.28
N ASN A 41 -13.97 4.06 17.19
CA ASN A 41 -14.53 3.16 18.21
C ASN A 41 -13.73 1.87 18.32
N ARG A 42 -13.37 1.24 17.19
CA ARG A 42 -12.48 0.08 17.15
C ARG A 42 -11.09 0.38 17.73
N ALA A 43 -10.56 1.58 17.49
CA ALA A 43 -9.29 2.00 18.09
C ALA A 43 -9.40 2.10 19.62
N ARG A 44 -10.48 2.70 20.15
CA ARG A 44 -10.75 2.79 21.59
C ARG A 44 -10.86 1.43 22.26
N GLU A 45 -11.64 0.51 21.68
CA GLU A 45 -11.80 -0.85 22.20
C GLU A 45 -10.44 -1.55 22.35
N ARG A 46 -9.57 -1.41 21.33
CA ARG A 46 -8.23 -2.00 21.33
C ARG A 46 -7.32 -1.34 22.37
N VAL A 47 -7.38 -0.02 22.51
CA VAL A 47 -6.64 0.72 23.56
C VAL A 47 -7.07 0.25 24.94
N ARG A 48 -8.37 0.12 25.21
CA ARG A 48 -8.90 -0.34 26.50
C ARG A 48 -8.49 -1.78 26.82
N ALA A 49 -8.53 -2.66 25.83
CA ALA A 49 -8.07 -4.05 25.99
C ALA A 49 -6.57 -4.11 26.34
N MET A 50 -5.75 -3.27 25.69
CA MET A 50 -4.33 -3.14 25.96
C MET A 50 -4.06 -2.55 27.35
N ALA A 51 -4.78 -1.50 27.74
CA ALA A 51 -4.71 -0.90 29.08
C ALA A 51 -4.96 -1.96 30.15
N ALA A 52 -6.07 -2.70 30.03
CA ALA A 52 -6.44 -3.75 30.96
C ALA A 52 -5.39 -4.88 31.03
N ALA A 53 -4.74 -5.22 29.92
CA ALA A 53 -3.66 -6.20 29.91
C ALA A 53 -2.39 -5.69 30.61
N LEU A 54 -2.00 -4.44 30.36
CA LEU A 54 -0.85 -3.80 31.03
C LEU A 54 -1.07 -3.70 32.54
N SER A 55 -2.25 -3.28 33.01
CA SER A 55 -2.58 -3.20 34.44
C SER A 55 -2.52 -4.57 35.15
N ARG A 56 -2.68 -5.68 34.40
CA ARG A 56 -2.52 -7.05 34.93
C ARG A 56 -1.07 -7.56 34.90
N GLY A 57 -0.10 -6.71 34.53
CA GLY A 57 1.30 -7.10 34.38
C GLY A 57 1.53 -8.09 33.24
N GLN A 58 0.56 -8.26 32.33
CA GLN A 58 0.74 -9.11 31.16
C GLN A 58 1.77 -8.43 30.24
N ASN A 59 2.77 -9.18 29.82
CA ASN A 59 3.67 -8.73 28.76
C ASN A 59 2.85 -8.70 27.47
N VAL A 60 2.24 -7.55 27.19
CA VAL A 60 1.65 -7.25 25.90
C VAL A 60 2.82 -7.16 24.95
N ARG A 61 3.27 -8.32 24.45
CA ARG A 61 4.20 -8.34 23.33
C ARG A 61 3.53 -7.50 22.26
N LEU A 62 4.11 -6.33 22.00
CA LEU A 62 3.81 -5.50 20.84
C LEU A 62 4.15 -6.40 19.66
N GLN A 63 3.18 -7.25 19.26
CA GLN A 63 3.40 -8.31 18.29
C GLN A 63 4.12 -7.67 17.12
N ARG A 64 5.39 -8.07 16.95
CA ARG A 64 6.17 -7.80 15.75
C ARG A 64 5.25 -8.10 14.59
N TYR A 65 5.10 -7.12 13.70
CA TYR A 65 4.43 -7.22 12.40
C TYR A 65 4.24 -8.66 11.91
N GLU A 66 3.20 -9.34 12.41
CA GLU A 66 2.77 -10.60 11.84
C GLU A 66 1.98 -10.19 10.61
N TYR A 67 2.69 -10.21 9.48
CA TYR A 67 2.10 -10.00 8.17
C TYR A 67 0.87 -10.92 8.05
N GLY A 68 -0.33 -10.32 8.02
CA GLY A 68 -1.59 -11.04 7.81
C GLY A 68 -2.67 -10.82 8.87
N GLU A 69 -2.32 -10.53 10.14
CA GLU A 69 -3.36 -10.36 11.18
C GLU A 69 -4.04 -8.98 11.15
N ARG A 70 -3.33 -7.97 10.64
CA ARG A 70 -3.81 -6.58 10.62
C ARG A 70 -3.68 -6.01 9.21
N PRO A 71 -4.70 -5.29 8.71
CA PRO A 71 -4.56 -4.57 7.45
C PRO A 71 -3.41 -3.57 7.54
N LEU A 72 -2.71 -3.37 6.43
CA LEU A 72 -1.65 -2.39 6.33
C LEU A 72 -2.25 -1.02 6.00
N ARG A 73 -1.66 0.04 6.59
CA ARG A 73 -2.03 1.43 6.33
C ARG A 73 -1.33 1.93 5.08
N GLU A 74 -1.81 1.52 3.93
CA GLU A 74 -1.24 1.90 2.65
C GLU A 74 -2.25 2.69 1.82
N ILE A 75 -1.76 3.65 1.04
CA ILE A 75 -2.62 4.41 0.12
C ILE A 75 -2.92 3.51 -1.06
N VAL A 76 -4.20 3.28 -1.35
CA VAL A 76 -4.61 2.56 -2.55
C VAL A 76 -4.55 3.52 -3.74
N LEU A 77 -3.72 3.19 -4.73
CA LEU A 77 -3.54 3.98 -5.95
C LEU A 77 -4.47 3.51 -7.07
N GLN A 78 -4.69 2.19 -7.17
CA GLN A 78 -5.53 1.58 -8.18
C GLN A 78 -6.13 0.28 -7.65
N GLU A 79 -7.37 -0.01 -8.04
CA GLU A 79 -8.06 -1.26 -7.71
C GLU A 79 -8.61 -1.92 -8.98
N TRP A 80 -8.52 -3.25 -9.04
CA TRP A 80 -9.23 -4.07 -10.02
C TRP A 80 -10.21 -4.97 -9.29
N ARG A 81 -11.48 -4.87 -9.69
CA ARG A 81 -12.59 -5.61 -9.09
C ARG A 81 -12.99 -6.78 -9.99
N GLY A 82 -13.35 -7.89 -9.34
CA GLY A 82 -13.88 -9.09 -9.99
C GLY A 82 -15.40 -9.19 -9.85
N PRO A 83 -15.97 -10.39 -10.05
CA PRO A 83 -17.37 -10.67 -9.76
C PRO A 83 -17.75 -10.28 -8.33
N GLU A 84 -19.01 -9.90 -8.12
CA GLU A 84 -19.55 -9.49 -6.80
C GLU A 84 -18.81 -8.29 -6.18
N ASP A 85 -18.21 -7.44 -7.01
CA ASP A 85 -17.46 -6.24 -6.59
C ASP A 85 -16.24 -6.52 -5.68
N ALA A 86 -15.78 -7.77 -5.63
CA ALA A 86 -14.66 -8.18 -4.79
C ALA A 86 -13.32 -7.67 -5.37
N ILE A 87 -12.46 -7.09 -4.53
CA ILE A 87 -11.11 -6.63 -4.93
C ILE A 87 -10.25 -7.84 -5.29
N ARG A 88 -9.84 -7.93 -6.57
CA ARG A 88 -9.02 -9.02 -7.11
C ARG A 88 -7.53 -8.68 -7.08
N ALA A 89 -7.21 -7.42 -7.37
CA ALA A 89 -5.88 -6.86 -7.25
C ALA A 89 -5.96 -5.37 -6.87
N ALA A 90 -4.89 -4.84 -6.28
CA ALA A 90 -4.73 -3.41 -6.02
C ALA A 90 -3.25 -3.03 -6.09
N ILE A 91 -2.95 -1.82 -6.59
CA ILE A 91 -1.65 -1.18 -6.38
C ILE A 91 -1.78 -0.27 -5.16
N THR A 92 -0.90 -0.45 -4.18
CA THR A 92 -0.78 0.44 -3.03
C THR A 92 0.56 1.17 -3.03
N ARG A 93 0.65 2.29 -2.31
CA ARG A 93 1.92 2.94 -1.97
C ARG A 93 2.25 2.65 -0.50
N ASN A 94 3.36 1.96 -0.29
CA ASN A 94 3.82 1.65 1.07
C ASN A 94 4.47 2.88 1.74
N GLY A 95 4.81 2.75 3.03
CA GLY A 95 5.45 3.84 3.79
C GLY A 95 6.85 4.25 3.30
N TYR A 96 7.49 3.44 2.45
CA TYR A 96 8.75 3.76 1.79
C TYR A 96 8.56 4.46 0.44
N GLY A 97 7.31 4.63 -0.01
CA GLY A 97 6.98 5.23 -1.29
C GLY A 97 7.01 4.27 -2.48
N CYS A 98 7.21 2.97 -2.27
CA CYS A 98 7.16 1.98 -3.35
C CYS A 98 5.72 1.64 -3.75
N GLU A 99 5.52 1.35 -5.02
CA GLU A 99 4.27 0.77 -5.52
C GLU A 99 4.29 -0.74 -5.31
N VAL A 100 3.25 -1.26 -4.66
CA VAL A 100 3.14 -2.66 -4.27
C VAL A 100 1.90 -3.26 -4.92
N LEU A 101 2.10 -4.29 -5.74
CA LEU A 101 1.01 -5.10 -6.29
C LEU A 101 0.51 -6.08 -5.22
N ASN A 102 -0.71 -5.87 -4.77
CA ASN A 102 -1.45 -6.79 -3.92
C ASN A 102 -2.42 -7.59 -4.81
N THR A 103 -2.26 -8.91 -4.89
CA THR A 103 -3.14 -9.77 -5.71
C THR A 103 -3.48 -11.06 -4.96
N ALA A 104 -4.71 -11.56 -5.16
CA ALA A 104 -5.14 -12.85 -4.60
C ALA A 104 -4.43 -14.05 -5.23
N GLY A 105 -3.82 -13.87 -6.41
CA GLY A 105 -3.04 -14.91 -7.06
C GLY A 105 -2.08 -14.30 -8.07
N ALA A 106 -0.87 -14.86 -8.12
CA ALA A 106 0.15 -14.55 -9.10
C ALA A 106 0.63 -15.86 -9.71
N MET A 107 0.91 -15.84 -11.01
CA MET A 107 1.53 -16.95 -11.71
C MET A 107 2.94 -16.52 -12.13
N PHE A 108 3.92 -17.35 -11.80
CA PHE A 108 5.29 -17.17 -12.23
C PHE A 108 5.53 -18.17 -13.35
N VAL A 109 5.77 -17.67 -14.56
CA VAL A 109 6.04 -18.48 -15.75
C VAL A 109 7.44 -18.15 -16.20
N ASP A 110 8.25 -19.19 -16.38
CA ASP A 110 9.53 -19.05 -17.05
C ASP A 110 9.28 -18.98 -18.56
N VAL A 111 9.78 -17.91 -19.19
CA VAL A 111 9.59 -17.67 -20.63
C VAL A 111 10.97 -17.59 -21.26
N ASP A 112 11.31 -18.62 -22.02
CA ASP A 112 12.49 -18.61 -22.87
C ASP A 112 12.33 -17.56 -23.97
N LEU A 113 13.14 -16.50 -23.91
CA LEU A 113 13.24 -15.56 -25.01
C LEU A 113 14.17 -16.13 -26.09
N PRO A 114 13.80 -16.07 -27.38
CA PRO A 114 14.69 -16.51 -28.44
C PRO A 114 16.00 -15.71 -28.37
N GLN A 115 17.14 -16.38 -28.50
CA GLN A 115 18.43 -15.69 -28.58
C GLN A 115 18.35 -14.65 -29.71
N ALA A 116 18.57 -13.38 -29.37
CA ALA A 116 18.75 -12.35 -30.37
C ALA A 116 19.89 -12.81 -31.28
N SER A 117 19.57 -13.15 -32.54
CA SER A 117 20.60 -13.58 -33.47
C SER A 117 21.63 -12.45 -33.54
N ALA A 118 22.91 -12.81 -33.40
CA ALA A 118 24.03 -11.86 -33.38
C ALA A 118 24.02 -10.93 -34.61
N PHE A 119 23.35 -11.35 -35.69
CA PHE A 119 23.13 -10.57 -36.91
C PHE A 119 22.14 -9.40 -36.73
N SER A 120 21.14 -9.52 -35.84
CA SER A 120 20.17 -8.45 -35.58
C SER A 120 20.75 -7.31 -34.74
N SER A 121 21.69 -7.60 -33.83
CA SER A 121 22.36 -6.59 -33.00
C SER A 121 23.31 -5.69 -33.80
N PHE A 122 23.98 -6.22 -34.84
CA PHE A 122 24.84 -5.42 -35.72
C PHE A 122 24.04 -4.42 -36.57
N THR A 123 22.88 -4.82 -37.10
CA THR A 123 22.01 -3.91 -37.89
C THR A 123 21.29 -2.85 -37.05
N ARG A 124 21.04 -3.12 -35.75
CA ARG A 124 20.38 -2.17 -34.84
C ARG A 124 21.31 -1.02 -34.43
N GLY A 125 22.61 -1.31 -34.26
CA GLY A 125 23.64 -0.30 -33.97
C GLY A 125 23.95 0.63 -35.15
N ILE A 126 23.81 0.15 -36.39
CA ILE A 126 24.03 0.99 -37.59
C ILE A 126 22.78 1.83 -37.92
N ARG A 127 21.56 1.33 -37.66
CA ARG A 127 20.31 2.08 -37.89
C ARG A 127 20.10 3.26 -36.93
N SER A 128 20.62 3.21 -35.70
CA SER A 128 20.46 4.34 -34.76
C SER A 128 21.37 5.53 -35.08
N MET A 129 22.38 5.36 -35.94
CA MET A 129 23.28 6.44 -36.37
C MET A 129 22.78 7.19 -37.63
N PHE A 130 21.77 6.68 -38.33
CA PHE A 130 21.21 7.31 -39.54
C PHE A 130 19.75 7.73 -39.42
N ARG A 131 19.13 7.64 -38.23
CA ARG A 131 17.80 8.19 -37.99
C ARG A 131 17.90 9.68 -37.68
N LYS A 132 18.05 10.49 -38.73
CA LYS A 132 17.77 11.92 -38.69
C LYS A 132 16.25 12.06 -38.52
N ASP A 133 15.79 12.29 -37.28
CA ASP A 133 14.40 12.61 -36.99
C ASP A 133 14.11 14.02 -37.57
N SER A 134 13.67 14.08 -38.82
CA SER A 134 12.97 15.25 -39.37
C SER A 134 11.47 15.06 -39.14
N GLY A 135 11.04 15.26 -37.89
CA GLY A 135 9.64 15.53 -37.55
C GLY A 135 9.37 17.03 -37.62
N PRO A 136 8.15 17.46 -37.96
CA PRO A 136 7.81 18.88 -38.06
C PRO A 136 8.03 19.59 -36.73
N SER A 137 8.55 20.81 -36.80
CA SER A 137 8.87 21.57 -35.60
C SER A 137 7.60 21.95 -34.83
N PRO A 138 7.68 22.23 -33.52
CA PRO A 138 6.53 22.64 -32.71
C PRO A 138 5.76 23.85 -33.26
N GLN A 139 6.38 24.64 -34.14
CA GLN A 139 5.73 25.78 -34.81
C GLN A 139 4.76 25.33 -35.91
N GLU A 140 5.08 24.27 -36.66
CA GLU A 140 4.22 23.73 -37.73
C GLU A 140 2.98 23.00 -37.18
N GLN A 141 3.04 22.53 -35.94
CA GLN A 141 1.88 21.92 -35.26
C GLN A 141 0.89 22.95 -34.71
N LEU A 142 1.32 24.19 -34.52
CA LEU A 142 0.47 25.26 -33.99
C LEU A 142 -0.36 25.95 -35.07
N GLU A 143 0.11 25.92 -36.33
CA GLU A 143 -0.59 26.54 -37.47
C GLU A 143 -1.64 25.62 -38.13
N ALA A 144 -1.69 24.35 -37.75
CA ALA A 144 -2.62 23.35 -38.27
C ALA A 144 -3.86 23.09 -37.38
N ALA A 145 -4.05 23.89 -36.32
CA ALA A 145 -5.20 23.86 -35.40
C ALA A 145 -6.02 25.15 -35.50
#